data_AF-A0A087UFG9-F1
#
_entry.id   AF-A0A087UFG9-F1
#
_cell.length_a   1.000
_cell.length_b   1.000
_cell.length_c   1.000
_cell.angle_alpha   90.00
_cell.angle_beta   90.00
_cell.angle_gamma   90.00
#
_symmetry.space_group_name_H-M   'P 1'
#
loop_
_entity.id
_entity.type
_entity.pdbx_description
1 polymer ?
#
loop_
_entity_poly.entity_id
_entity_poly.type
_entity_poly.pdbx_seq_one_letter_code
_entity_poly.pdbx_strand_id
1 'polypeptide(L)'
;MHGHSIFDDWDCNGTLEGLDVRFQQMNGAVGAEQMEWLDKELKESDELGQKVIVFGHVSLCPDSTDWSCLLWNYDEVMNIFHRYKCVVAYFSGHSHVTGYARDSHGISYIVFTGIVETPPETSAFSTVSVYEDRVEVNGHGLENSYILPFQMSNEESDSVVDKDLETTPTTVRVQV
;
A
#
# COMPACT_ATOMS: atom_id res chain seq x y z
N MET A 1 24.36 3.53 11.70
CA MET A 1 24.33 4.96 11.32
C MET A 1 23.95 4.98 9.85
N HIS A 2 22.65 5.09 9.54
CA HIS A 2 22.13 5.08 8.17
C HIS A 2 22.36 6.48 7.57
N GLY A 3 23.14 6.55 6.49
CA GLY A 3 23.76 7.78 6.02
C GLY A 3 22.78 8.75 5.35
N HIS A 4 22.57 9.90 5.97
CA HIS A 4 21.90 11.08 5.40
C HIS A 4 22.92 12.20 5.07
N SER A 5 24.13 11.85 4.62
CA SER A 5 25.23 12.84 4.48
C SER A 5 25.72 13.07 3.06
N ILE A 6 25.12 12.46 2.04
CA ILE A 6 25.51 12.69 0.65
C ILE A 6 24.24 12.89 -0.16
N PHE A 7 23.69 14.10 -0.20
CA PHE A 7 22.51 14.43 -1.02
C PHE A 7 22.85 14.49 -2.51
N ASP A 8 24.11 14.80 -2.85
CA ASP A 8 24.59 14.93 -4.22
C ASP A 8 24.69 13.58 -4.97
N ASP A 9 24.72 12.45 -4.25
CA ASP A 9 24.74 11.10 -4.85
C ASP A 9 23.34 10.63 -5.33
N TRP A 10 22.27 11.29 -4.87
CA TRP A 10 20.87 10.89 -5.14
C TRP A 10 20.19 11.83 -6.15
N ASP A 11 20.94 12.77 -6.72
CA ASP A 11 20.54 13.58 -7.87
C ASP A 11 21.50 13.30 -9.02
N CYS A 12 21.29 12.15 -9.64
CA CYS A 12 22.09 11.78 -10.78
C CYS A 12 21.43 12.34 -12.05
N ASN A 13 22.22 13.04 -12.86
CA ASN A 13 21.81 13.52 -14.18
C ASN A 13 21.65 12.33 -15.17
N GLY A 14 20.66 11.47 -14.94
CA GLY A 14 20.28 10.36 -15.82
C GLY A 14 21.27 9.19 -15.87
N THR A 15 22.05 8.94 -14.80
CA THR A 15 23.04 7.85 -14.75
C THR A 15 22.59 6.62 -13.96
N LEU A 16 21.48 6.69 -13.23
CA LEU A 16 20.88 5.53 -12.57
C LEU A 16 20.15 4.70 -13.62
N GLU A 17 20.27 3.38 -13.50
CA GLU A 17 19.67 2.41 -14.42
C GLU A 17 18.93 1.33 -13.64
N GLY A 18 17.97 0.67 -14.29
CA GLY A 18 17.20 -0.40 -13.66
C GLY A 18 16.45 0.11 -12.42
N LEU A 19 16.35 -0.72 -11.38
CA LEU A 19 15.65 -0.35 -10.14
C LEU A 19 16.32 0.79 -9.38
N ASP A 20 17.59 1.08 -9.65
CA ASP A 20 18.33 2.12 -8.92
C ASP A 20 17.87 3.53 -9.30
N VAL A 21 17.11 3.69 -10.39
CA VAL A 21 16.43 4.96 -10.73
C VAL A 21 15.50 5.48 -9.63
N ARG A 22 15.17 4.65 -8.63
CA ARG A 22 14.41 5.04 -7.43
C ARG A 22 15.19 5.96 -6.48
N PHE A 23 16.52 6.01 -6.58
CA PHE A 23 17.37 6.81 -5.70
C PHE A 23 17.40 8.28 -6.12
N GLN A 24 16.22 8.91 -6.19
CA GLN A 24 16.04 10.33 -6.51
C GLN A 24 15.71 11.14 -5.27
N GLN A 25 16.04 12.43 -5.29
CA GLN A 25 15.73 13.38 -4.21
C GLN A 25 14.22 13.54 -3.92
N MET A 26 13.35 13.25 -4.90
CA MET A 26 11.90 13.28 -4.71
C MET A 26 11.34 12.09 -3.92
N ASN A 27 12.16 11.04 -3.74
CA ASN A 27 11.83 9.85 -2.96
C ASN A 27 12.43 9.93 -1.55
N GLY A 28 12.45 8.79 -0.86
CA GLY A 28 13.10 8.65 0.43
C GLY A 28 13.12 7.20 0.89
N ALA A 29 13.50 7.00 2.15
CA ALA A 29 13.50 5.71 2.83
C ALA A 29 12.68 5.79 4.12
N VAL A 30 12.20 4.65 4.60
CA VAL A 30 11.61 4.53 5.94
C VAL A 30 12.73 4.27 6.95
N GLY A 31 12.81 5.11 8.00
CA GLY A 31 13.87 5.03 9.00
C GLY A 31 13.73 3.82 9.93
N ALA A 32 14.82 3.42 10.58
CA ALA A 32 14.85 2.23 11.43
C ALA A 32 13.80 2.23 12.56
N GLU A 33 13.57 3.38 13.22
CA GLU A 33 12.55 3.50 14.28
C GLU A 33 11.12 3.31 13.71
N GLN A 34 10.86 3.81 12.50
CA GLN A 34 9.58 3.62 11.82
C GLN A 34 9.38 2.17 11.38
N MET A 35 10.46 1.50 10.93
CA MET A 35 10.43 0.08 10.57
C MET A 35 10.13 -0.81 11.78
N GLU A 36 10.77 -0.54 12.92
CA GLU A 36 10.51 -1.27 14.17
C GLU A 36 9.07 -1.04 14.67
N TRP A 37 8.58 0.20 14.61
CA TRP A 37 7.20 0.52 14.94
C TRP A 37 6.20 -0.21 14.02
N LEU A 38 6.41 -0.16 12.71
CA LEU A 38 5.56 -0.83 11.72
C LEU A 38 5.51 -2.35 11.96
N ASP A 39 6.67 -2.95 12.23
CA ASP A 39 6.75 -4.38 12.56
C ASP A 39 5.89 -4.74 13.77
N LYS A 40 5.96 -3.92 14.83
CA LYS A 40 5.20 -4.13 16.05
C LYS A 40 3.70 -3.98 15.83
N GLU A 41 3.26 -2.92 15.14
CA GLU A 41 1.83 -2.70 14.87
C GLU A 41 1.24 -3.84 14.02
N LEU A 42 1.96 -4.27 12.98
CA LEU A 42 1.49 -5.37 12.13
C LEU A 42 1.44 -6.70 12.88
N LYS A 43 2.41 -6.96 13.77
CA LYS A 43 2.38 -8.13 14.65
C LYS A 43 1.15 -8.12 15.56
N GLU A 44 0.89 -7.02 16.24
CA GLU A 44 -0.28 -6.90 17.13
C GLU A 44 -1.59 -7.08 16.34
N SER A 45 -1.71 -6.47 15.16
CA SER A 45 -2.88 -6.63 14.30
C SER A 45 -3.06 -8.06 13.77
N ASP A 46 -1.96 -8.76 13.45
CA ASP A 46 -2.00 -10.15 13.00
C ASP A 46 -2.44 -11.10 14.13
N GLU A 47 -1.92 -10.91 15.34
CA GLU A 47 -2.32 -11.65 16.54
C GLU A 47 -3.81 -11.42 16.90
N LEU A 48 -4.35 -10.24 16.58
CA LEU A 48 -5.76 -9.88 16.76
C LEU A 48 -6.67 -10.28 15.57
N GLY A 49 -6.12 -10.90 14.52
CA GLY A 49 -6.89 -11.31 13.33
C GLY A 49 -7.43 -10.14 12.51
N GLN A 50 -6.86 -8.95 12.63
CA GLN A 50 -7.30 -7.76 11.92
C GLN A 50 -6.87 -7.77 10.45
N LYS A 51 -7.53 -6.95 9.63
CA LYS A 51 -7.10 -6.61 8.27
C LYS A 51 -6.54 -5.20 8.25
N VAL A 52 -5.37 -5.03 7.65
CA VAL A 52 -4.61 -3.78 7.65
C VAL A 52 -4.43 -3.28 6.23
N ILE A 53 -4.86 -2.03 6.01
CA ILE A 53 -4.52 -1.25 4.81
C ILE A 53 -3.47 -0.24 5.25
N VAL A 54 -2.30 -0.28 4.63
CA VAL A 54 -1.21 0.65 4.93
C VAL A 54 -1.22 1.78 3.90
N PHE A 55 -1.03 3.01 4.36
CA PHE A 55 -0.94 4.20 3.50
C PHE A 55 0.48 4.75 3.55
N GLY A 56 1.02 5.13 2.40
CA GLY A 56 2.24 5.92 2.31
C GLY A 56 2.30 6.69 1.02
N HIS A 57 3.12 7.74 0.95
CA HIS A 57 3.13 8.60 -0.23
C HIS A 57 3.81 7.92 -1.43
N VAL A 58 5.00 7.35 -1.22
CA VAL A 58 5.87 6.76 -2.24
C VAL A 58 5.53 5.28 -2.47
N SER A 59 5.56 4.80 -3.70
CA SER A 59 5.17 3.43 -4.02
C SER A 59 6.17 2.37 -3.52
N LEU A 60 5.67 1.17 -3.24
CA LEU A 60 6.49 0.04 -2.79
C LEU A 60 6.67 -1.05 -3.85
N CYS A 61 5.70 -1.28 -4.73
CA CYS A 61 5.74 -2.41 -5.65
C CYS A 61 6.25 -1.98 -7.03
N PRO A 62 7.36 -2.57 -7.54
CA PRO A 62 7.89 -2.25 -8.87
C PRO A 62 6.93 -2.55 -10.02
N ASP A 63 5.97 -3.46 -9.82
CA ASP A 63 4.97 -3.81 -10.83
C ASP A 63 3.75 -2.86 -10.81
N SER A 64 3.62 -2.01 -9.78
CA SER A 64 2.50 -1.06 -9.67
C SER A 64 2.85 0.37 -10.06
N THR A 65 4.12 0.70 -10.32
CA THR A 65 4.56 2.09 -10.54
C THR A 65 5.79 2.16 -11.44
N ASP A 66 6.11 3.37 -11.91
CA ASP A 66 7.43 3.63 -12.50
C ASP A 66 8.52 3.51 -11.42
N TRP A 67 9.65 2.88 -11.75
CA TRP A 67 10.71 2.62 -10.77
C TRP A 67 11.33 3.91 -10.21
N SER A 68 11.23 5.03 -10.93
CA SER A 68 11.65 6.35 -10.43
C SER A 68 10.81 6.86 -9.26
N CYS A 69 9.66 6.24 -9.00
CA CYS A 69 8.71 6.60 -7.95
C CYS A 69 8.66 5.55 -6.81
N LEU A 70 9.66 4.67 -6.74
CA LEU A 70 9.78 3.66 -5.69
C LEU A 70 10.51 4.20 -4.45
N LEU A 71 10.09 3.71 -3.29
CA LEU A 71 10.78 3.97 -2.04
C LEU A 71 12.20 3.36 -2.11
N TRP A 72 13.19 4.04 -1.55
CA TRP A 72 14.60 3.61 -1.60
C TRP A 72 14.80 2.20 -1.04
N ASN A 73 14.21 1.94 0.13
CA ASN A 73 14.19 0.63 0.80
C ASN A 73 12.81 -0.04 0.71
N TYR A 74 12.16 0.01 -0.46
CA TYR A 74 10.84 -0.59 -0.67
C TYR A 74 10.81 -2.09 -0.30
N ASP A 75 11.89 -2.80 -0.58
CA ASP A 75 12.04 -4.22 -0.36
C ASP A 75 12.10 -4.55 1.14
N GLU A 76 12.77 -3.73 1.94
CA GLU A 76 12.76 -3.86 3.40
C GLU A 76 11.33 -3.71 3.97
N VAL A 77 10.56 -2.73 3.50
CA VAL A 77 9.16 -2.52 3.93
C VAL A 77 8.28 -3.68 3.50
N MET A 78 8.39 -4.13 2.25
CA MET A 78 7.66 -5.29 1.75
C MET A 78 8.00 -6.56 2.54
N ASN A 79 9.27 -6.76 2.91
CA ASN A 79 9.68 -7.87 3.77
C ASN A 79 9.02 -7.81 5.16
N ILE A 80 8.72 -6.63 5.71
CA ILE A 80 7.90 -6.53 6.94
C ILE A 80 6.48 -7.01 6.65
N PHE A 81 5.85 -6.52 5.58
CA PHE A 81 4.48 -6.91 5.24
C PHE A 81 4.35 -8.42 5.06
N HIS A 82 5.31 -9.05 4.38
CA HIS A 82 5.30 -10.49 4.10
C HIS A 82 5.42 -11.39 5.34
N ARG A 83 5.81 -10.83 6.50
CA ARG A 83 5.85 -11.58 7.77
C ARG A 83 4.47 -11.78 8.40
N TYR A 84 3.47 -11.02 7.96
CA TYR A 84 2.14 -11.00 8.57
C TYR A 84 1.05 -11.24 7.53
N LYS A 85 -0.06 -11.89 7.94
CA LYS A 85 -1.22 -12.16 7.07
C LYS A 85 -2.25 -11.04 7.12
N CYS A 86 -2.12 -10.13 8.08
CA CYS A 86 -3.06 -9.04 8.30
C CYS A 86 -3.01 -7.96 7.20
N VAL A 87 -1.88 -7.76 6.51
CA VAL A 87 -1.75 -6.72 5.47
C VAL A 87 -2.50 -7.15 4.21
N VAL A 88 -3.51 -6.39 3.81
CA VAL A 88 -4.33 -6.68 2.62
C VAL A 88 -4.04 -5.75 1.45
N ALA A 89 -3.64 -4.51 1.74
CA ALA A 89 -3.34 -3.54 0.71
C ALA A 89 -2.35 -2.45 1.17
N TYR A 90 -1.64 -1.89 0.20
CA TYR A 90 -0.84 -0.67 0.34
C TYR A 90 -1.32 0.39 -0.65
N PHE A 91 -1.68 1.55 -0.14
CA PHE A 91 -2.21 2.67 -0.91
C PHE A 91 -1.18 3.79 -0.98
N SER A 92 -0.87 4.22 -2.20
CA SER A 92 0.14 5.25 -2.46
C SER A 92 -0.24 6.21 -3.58
N GLY A 93 0.59 7.23 -3.79
CA GLY A 93 0.48 8.15 -4.91
C GLY A 93 1.87 8.37 -5.51
N HIS A 94 2.34 9.62 -5.48
CA HIS A 94 3.67 10.04 -5.91
C HIS A 94 3.94 9.97 -7.43
N SER A 95 3.62 8.88 -8.11
CA SER A 95 3.82 8.75 -9.57
C SER A 95 2.86 9.60 -10.41
N HIS A 96 1.78 10.09 -9.79
CA HIS A 96 0.64 10.75 -10.43
C HIS A 96 -0.11 9.91 -11.49
N VAL A 97 0.31 8.68 -11.74
CA VAL A 97 -0.28 7.76 -12.71
C VAL A 97 -0.87 6.58 -11.96
N THR A 98 -2.14 6.25 -12.26
CA THR A 98 -2.80 5.10 -11.64
C THR A 98 -2.02 3.81 -11.89
N GLY A 99 -1.93 2.97 -10.87
CA GLY A 99 -1.15 1.75 -10.92
C GLY A 99 -1.70 0.68 -9.98
N TYR A 100 -1.54 -0.58 -10.37
CA TYR A 100 -2.01 -1.71 -9.58
C TYR A 100 -1.12 -2.93 -9.77
N ALA A 101 -0.77 -3.57 -8.66
CA ALA A 101 -0.19 -4.89 -8.65
C ALA A 101 -0.70 -5.70 -7.47
N ARG A 102 -0.64 -7.03 -7.59
CA ARG A 102 -0.87 -7.95 -6.47
C ARG A 102 0.29 -8.91 -6.37
N ASP A 103 0.91 -8.98 -5.21
CA ASP A 103 2.06 -9.86 -5.01
C ASP A 103 1.65 -11.31 -4.71
N SER A 104 2.66 -12.18 -4.60
CA SER A 104 2.49 -13.61 -4.30
C SER A 104 2.00 -13.90 -2.89
N HIS A 105 2.08 -12.95 -1.96
CA HIS A 105 1.51 -13.04 -0.61
C HIS A 105 0.04 -12.58 -0.59
N GLY A 106 -0.47 -12.06 -1.71
CA GLY A 106 -1.85 -11.64 -1.87
C GLY A 106 -2.11 -10.18 -1.50
N ILE A 107 -1.06 -9.39 -1.24
CA ILE A 107 -1.14 -7.96 -0.89
C ILE A 107 -1.36 -7.15 -2.16
N SER A 108 -2.32 -6.23 -2.12
CA SER A 108 -2.65 -5.37 -3.27
C SER A 108 -1.99 -4.00 -3.13
N TYR A 109 -1.22 -3.59 -4.13
CA TYR A 109 -0.54 -2.30 -4.18
C TYR A 109 -1.28 -1.40 -5.16
N ILE A 110 -1.86 -0.30 -4.66
CA ILE A 110 -2.60 0.67 -5.47
C ILE A 110 -1.86 2.00 -5.45
N VAL A 111 -1.66 2.56 -6.64
CA VAL A 111 -1.14 3.90 -6.85
C VAL A 111 -2.27 4.76 -7.40
N PHE A 112 -2.57 5.85 -6.70
CA PHE A 112 -3.60 6.81 -7.06
C PHE A 112 -3.02 7.94 -7.93
N THR A 113 -3.88 8.44 -8.81
CA THR A 113 -3.60 9.52 -9.76
C THR A 113 -3.39 10.85 -9.03
N GLY A 114 -2.47 11.67 -9.52
CA GLY A 114 -2.20 12.98 -8.95
C GLY A 114 -3.21 14.02 -9.42
N ILE A 115 -4.00 14.58 -8.49
CA ILE A 115 -5.01 15.59 -8.83
C ILE A 115 -4.45 16.82 -9.57
N VAL A 116 -3.17 17.13 -9.37
CA VAL A 116 -2.48 18.27 -9.99
C VAL A 116 -2.30 18.12 -11.50
N GLU A 117 -2.25 16.88 -12.01
CA GLU A 117 -2.13 16.56 -13.44
C GLU A 117 -3.49 16.22 -14.08
N THR A 118 -4.55 16.22 -13.29
CA THR A 118 -5.91 15.92 -13.75
C THR A 118 -6.48 17.10 -14.55
N PRO A 119 -6.93 16.88 -15.80
CA PRO A 119 -7.60 17.92 -16.59
C PRO A 119 -8.84 18.47 -15.89
N PRO A 120 -9.18 19.77 -16.03
CA PRO A 120 -10.35 20.38 -15.40
C PRO A 120 -11.70 19.73 -15.77
N GLU A 121 -11.75 19.01 -16.89
CA GLU A 121 -12.94 18.32 -17.40
C GLU A 121 -13.18 16.96 -16.75
N THR A 122 -12.27 16.48 -15.89
CA THR A 122 -12.38 15.19 -15.19
C THR A 122 -11.98 15.32 -13.71
N SER A 123 -12.05 14.21 -12.98
CA SER A 123 -11.66 14.10 -11.58
C SER A 123 -10.67 12.95 -11.37
N ALA A 124 -10.05 12.92 -10.20
CA ALA A 124 -9.20 11.82 -9.76
C ALA A 124 -9.35 11.67 -8.25
N PHE A 125 -10.27 10.79 -7.83
CA PHE A 125 -10.44 10.42 -6.43
C PHE A 125 -11.10 9.05 -6.35
N SER A 126 -10.96 8.39 -5.20
CA SER A 126 -11.56 7.08 -4.95
C SER A 126 -12.32 7.06 -3.62
N THR A 127 -13.41 6.28 -3.58
CA THR A 127 -14.11 5.92 -2.34
C THR A 127 -13.74 4.50 -1.94
N VAL A 128 -13.26 4.30 -0.71
CA VAL A 128 -12.91 2.98 -0.19
C VAL A 128 -13.97 2.51 0.78
N SER A 129 -14.56 1.35 0.51
CA SER A 129 -15.55 0.69 1.36
C SER A 129 -14.97 -0.63 1.87
N VAL A 130 -14.96 -0.82 3.18
CA VAL A 130 -14.43 -2.02 3.83
C VAL A 130 -15.59 -2.87 4.32
N TYR A 131 -15.62 -4.12 3.87
CA TYR A 131 -16.60 -5.14 4.24
C TYR A 131 -15.91 -6.24 5.03
N GLU A 132 -16.69 -7.19 5.55
CA GLU A 132 -16.17 -8.34 6.29
C GLU A 132 -15.31 -9.27 5.43
N ASP A 133 -15.60 -9.36 4.12
CA ASP A 133 -14.98 -10.29 3.18
C ASP A 133 -14.06 -9.62 2.15
N ARG A 134 -14.10 -8.29 2.01
CA ARG A 134 -13.36 -7.57 0.97
C ARG A 134 -13.19 -6.08 1.25
N VAL A 135 -12.30 -5.46 0.48
CA VAL A 135 -12.22 -4.01 0.30
C VAL A 135 -12.65 -3.66 -1.11
N GLU A 136 -13.55 -2.70 -1.26
CA GLU A 136 -13.92 -2.13 -2.56
C GLU A 136 -13.32 -0.73 -2.68
N VAL A 137 -12.58 -0.52 -3.76
CA VAL A 137 -12.07 0.79 -4.18
C VAL A 137 -12.89 1.22 -5.37
N ASN A 138 -13.67 2.28 -5.21
CA ASN A 138 -14.51 2.85 -6.26
C ASN A 138 -13.83 4.11 -6.79
N GLY A 139 -13.18 3.99 -7.95
CA GLY A 139 -12.50 5.10 -8.62
C GLY A 139 -13.46 6.02 -9.37
N HIS A 140 -13.13 7.32 -9.39
CA HIS A 140 -13.85 8.34 -10.13
C HIS A 140 -12.92 9.10 -11.06
N GLY A 141 -13.39 9.33 -12.29
CA GLY A 141 -12.67 10.03 -13.34
C GLY A 141 -11.49 9.20 -13.85
N LEU A 142 -10.26 9.60 -13.54
CA LEU A 142 -9.04 8.90 -13.97
C LEU A 142 -8.70 7.66 -13.12
N GLU A 143 -9.37 7.49 -11.97
CA GLU A 143 -9.12 6.34 -11.10
C GLU A 143 -9.86 5.08 -11.54
N ASN A 144 -9.18 3.94 -11.41
CA ASN A 144 -9.78 2.62 -11.61
C ASN A 144 -10.48 2.13 -10.34
N SER A 145 -11.44 1.22 -10.51
CA SER A 145 -12.09 0.52 -9.41
C SER A 145 -11.53 -0.89 -9.22
N TYR A 146 -11.44 -1.33 -7.96
CA TYR A 146 -10.89 -2.63 -7.58
C TYR A 146 -11.74 -3.30 -6.51
N ILE A 147 -11.82 -4.63 -6.56
CA ILE A 147 -12.37 -5.46 -5.49
C ILE A 147 -11.25 -6.34 -4.96
N LEU A 148 -10.92 -6.18 -3.68
CA LEU A 148 -9.82 -6.85 -3.01
C LEU A 148 -10.40 -7.85 -1.99
N PRO A 149 -10.61 -9.12 -2.36
CA PRO A 149 -11.15 -10.12 -1.45
C PRO A 149 -10.12 -10.47 -0.38
N PHE A 150 -10.57 -10.60 0.86
CA PHE A 150 -9.77 -11.17 1.93
C PHE A 150 -9.57 -12.67 1.68
N GLN A 151 -8.38 -13.17 1.96
CA GLN A 151 -8.17 -14.62 1.97
C GLN A 151 -8.94 -15.21 3.15
N MET A 152 -9.97 -15.99 2.84
CA MET A 152 -10.71 -16.78 3.82
C MET A 152 -9.77 -17.84 4.41
N SER A 153 -9.74 -17.99 5.72
CA SER A 153 -9.08 -19.13 6.33
C SER A 153 -9.91 -20.39 6.02
N ASN A 154 -9.24 -21.50 5.73
CA ASN A 154 -9.90 -22.80 5.47
C ASN A 154 -10.69 -23.35 6.68
N GLU A 155 -10.82 -22.60 7.78
CA GLU A 155 -11.55 -23.00 8.98
C GLU A 155 -13.03 -22.56 8.93
N GLU A 156 -13.41 -21.61 8.07
CA GLU A 156 -14.78 -21.09 7.98
C GLU A 156 -15.67 -21.79 6.94
N SER A 157 -15.13 -22.75 6.16
CA SER A 157 -15.91 -23.45 5.12
C SER A 157 -16.95 -24.44 5.67
N ASP A 158 -16.92 -24.76 6.97
CA ASP A 158 -17.75 -25.81 7.56
C ASP A 158 -18.93 -25.30 8.42
N SER A 159 -19.16 -23.97 8.50
CA SER A 159 -20.23 -23.43 9.36
C SER A 159 -21.09 -22.33 8.74
N VAL A 160 -21.55 -22.49 7.50
CA VAL A 160 -22.62 -21.63 6.96
C VAL A 160 -23.98 -22.27 7.28
N VAL A 161 -24.51 -21.94 8.46
CA VAL A 161 -25.95 -21.92 8.70
C VAL A 161 -26.34 -20.47 8.91
N ASP A 162 -27.21 -20.00 8.01
CA ASP A 162 -27.83 -18.68 7.92
C ASP A 162 -28.07 -18.05 9.29
N LYS A 163 -27.34 -16.97 9.59
CA LYS A 163 -27.62 -16.08 10.71
C LYS A 163 -27.56 -14.65 10.18
N ASP A 164 -28.67 -13.94 10.36
CA ASP A 164 -28.86 -12.54 10.02
C ASP A 164 -27.65 -11.69 10.43
N LEU A 165 -27.02 -11.06 9.43
CA LEU A 165 -25.85 -10.20 9.60
C LEU A 165 -26.25 -8.86 10.24
N GLU A 166 -26.18 -8.78 11.57
CA GLU A 166 -26.02 -7.50 12.25
C GLU A 166 -24.59 -7.00 12.02
N THR A 167 -24.41 -6.16 10.99
CA THR A 167 -23.12 -5.50 10.74
C THR A 167 -22.84 -4.51 11.88
N THR A 168 -21.98 -4.90 12.82
CA THR A 168 -21.44 -3.99 13.82
C THR A 168 -20.29 -3.20 13.20
N PRO A 169 -20.14 -1.89 13.49
CA PRO A 169 -19.04 -1.11 12.93
C PRO A 169 -17.70 -1.70 13.37
N THR A 170 -16.86 -2.08 12.41
CA THR A 170 -15.48 -2.46 12.68
C THR A 170 -14.71 -1.20 13.09
N THR A 171 -13.99 -1.27 14.20
CA THR A 171 -13.13 -0.17 14.66
C THR A 171 -11.97 0.03 13.69
N VAL A 172 -11.98 1.13 12.95
CA VAL A 172 -10.82 1.58 12.16
C VAL A 172 -9.85 2.28 13.10
N ARG A 173 -8.73 1.63 13.42
CA ARG A 173 -7.65 2.25 14.21
C ARG A 173 -6.81 3.12 13.27
N VAL A 174 -7.04 4.43 13.27
CA VAL A 174 -6.17 5.40 12.59
C VAL A 174 -5.09 5.83 13.57
N GLN A 175 -3.84 5.49 13.28
CA GLN A 175 -2.68 6.04 13.99
C GLN A 175 -2.03 7.11 13.11
N VAL A 176 -1.70 8.26 13.71
CA VAL A 176 -1.08 9.42 13.07
C VAL A 176 0.27 9.67 13.72
#